data_AF-A0A5P9XQW5-F1
#
_entry.id   AF-A0A5P9XQW5-F1
#
_cell.length_a   1.000
_cell.length_b   1.000
_cell.length_c   1.000
_cell.angle_alpha   90.00
_cell.angle_beta   90.00
_cell.angle_gamma   90.00
#
_symmetry.space_group_name_H-M   'P 1'
#
loop_
_entity.id
_entity.type
_entity.pdbx_description
1 polymer ?
#
loop_
_entity_poly.entity_id
_entity_poly.type
_entity_poly.pdbx_seq_one_letter_code
_entity_poly.pdbx_strand_id
1 'polypeptide(L)'
;MGINTDAGLVPENPLAVIERNGRLIRDVIRKGPGVRIVVLPETVAGYWWTGTAAQFRNSVPHGQLWLIGASVWETDGRRWDALVPISDDGFSSHLPLLRAAFPVPVSMWHPWQSKGYSAAWWERSKTVAGKTVFANICYDQLLPWVWLEALIQNTDIILAVSNVWWAKGTSIPRIEQETSEAWGRLMATPLVLLSTDEISPPPPPLSPDGPAR
;
A
#
# COMPACT_ATOMS: atom_id res chain seq x y z
N MET A 1 12.06 6.44 3.16
CA MET A 1 11.31 7.50 2.47
C MET A 1 10.10 6.87 1.82
N GLY A 2 8.92 7.42 2.03
CA GLY A 2 7.76 7.03 1.26
C GLY A 2 7.59 7.95 0.04
N ILE A 3 7.17 7.41 -1.09
CA ILE A 3 6.95 8.18 -2.32
C ILE A 3 5.48 8.07 -2.74
N ASN A 4 4.75 9.19 -2.71
CA ASN A 4 3.47 9.30 -3.40
C ASN A 4 3.69 9.23 -4.91
N THR A 5 2.74 8.59 -5.59
CA THR A 5 2.75 8.43 -7.05
C THR A 5 1.45 9.00 -7.61
N ASP A 6 1.40 9.29 -8.90
CA ASP A 6 0.16 9.58 -9.65
C ASP A 6 -0.10 8.45 -10.66
N ALA A 7 0.13 7.21 -10.20
CA ALA A 7 0.24 6.07 -11.10
C ALA A 7 -1.14 5.62 -11.61
N GLY A 8 -2.23 6.05 -10.97
CA GLY A 8 -3.61 5.75 -11.36
C GLY A 8 -3.90 4.26 -11.54
N LEU A 9 -4.95 3.96 -12.31
CA LEU A 9 -5.37 2.60 -12.64
C LEU A 9 -4.27 1.82 -13.39
N VAL A 10 -4.07 0.56 -13.00
CA VAL A 10 -3.19 -0.38 -13.71
C VAL A 10 -3.89 -0.85 -14.98
N PRO A 11 -3.31 -0.67 -16.18
CA PRO A 11 -3.91 -1.12 -17.43
C PRO A 11 -4.05 -2.64 -17.53
N GLU A 12 -5.02 -3.13 -18.30
CA GLU A 12 -5.15 -4.57 -18.61
C GLU A 12 -4.11 -5.05 -19.64
N ASN A 13 -3.66 -4.16 -20.53
CA ASN A 13 -2.70 -4.49 -21.58
C ASN A 13 -1.29 -4.71 -20.98
N PRO A 14 -0.67 -5.90 -21.16
CA PRO A 14 0.65 -6.19 -20.60
C PRO A 14 1.76 -5.24 -21.04
N LEU A 15 1.76 -4.76 -22.28
CA LEU A 15 2.75 -3.79 -22.78
C LEU A 15 2.58 -2.44 -22.08
N ALA A 16 1.34 -2.00 -21.92
CA ALA A 16 1.05 -0.76 -21.20
C ALA A 16 1.45 -0.84 -19.71
N VAL A 17 1.34 -2.03 -19.09
CA VAL A 17 1.84 -2.28 -17.72
C VAL A 17 3.37 -2.15 -17.67
N ILE A 18 4.10 -2.74 -18.62
CA ILE A 18 5.57 -2.63 -18.68
C ILE A 18 5.99 -1.17 -18.82
N GLU A 19 5.39 -0.42 -19.73
CA GLU A 19 5.72 1.00 -19.92
C GLU A 19 5.39 1.85 -18.68
N ARG A 20 4.24 1.61 -18.05
CA ARG A 20 3.82 2.29 -16.82
C ARG A 20 4.78 2.00 -15.68
N ASN A 21 5.13 0.73 -15.46
CA ASN A 21 6.06 0.34 -14.40
C ASN A 21 7.47 0.89 -14.69
N GLY A 22 7.91 0.92 -15.95
CA GLY A 22 9.15 1.56 -16.34
C GLY A 22 9.18 3.08 -16.05
N ARG A 23 8.06 3.79 -16.25
CA ARG A 23 7.95 5.22 -15.86
C ARG A 23 8.02 5.37 -14.34
N LEU A 24 7.23 4.58 -13.60
CA LEU A 24 7.20 4.58 -12.14
C LEU A 24 8.61 4.34 -11.55
N ILE A 25 9.31 3.31 -12.02
CA ILE A 25 10.68 2.98 -11.59
C ILE A 25 11.62 4.18 -11.79
N ARG A 26 11.61 4.78 -12.98
CA ARG A 26 12.47 5.94 -13.27
C ARG A 26 12.18 7.13 -12.37
N ASP A 27 10.90 7.39 -12.08
CA ASP A 27 10.51 8.48 -11.21
C ASP A 27 10.88 8.21 -9.75
N VAL A 28 10.75 6.98 -9.28
CA VAL A 28 11.20 6.56 -7.94
C VAL A 28 12.72 6.74 -7.79
N ILE A 29 13.51 6.28 -8.76
CA ILE A 29 14.97 6.45 -8.75
C ILE A 29 15.33 7.95 -8.74
N ARG A 30 14.65 8.77 -9.54
CA ARG A 30 14.88 10.22 -9.61
C ARG A 30 14.56 10.92 -8.28
N LYS A 31 13.50 10.51 -7.59
CA LYS A 31 13.05 11.10 -6.32
C LYS A 31 13.83 10.60 -5.11
N GLY A 32 14.48 9.44 -5.18
CA GLY A 32 15.14 8.78 -4.06
C GLY A 32 16.67 8.61 -4.13
N PRO A 33 17.47 9.55 -4.67
CA PRO A 33 18.92 9.40 -4.64
C PRO A 33 19.44 9.38 -3.19
N GLY A 34 20.32 8.44 -2.85
CA GLY A 34 20.93 8.31 -1.51
C GLY A 34 20.01 7.75 -0.42
N VAL A 35 18.78 7.37 -0.76
CA VAL A 35 17.83 6.77 0.20
C VAL A 35 18.10 5.28 0.34
N ARG A 36 18.15 4.76 1.58
CA ARG A 36 18.33 3.31 1.83
C ARG A 36 17.05 2.49 1.71
N ILE A 37 15.90 3.07 2.07
CA ILE A 37 14.61 2.38 2.06
C ILE A 37 13.57 3.25 1.37
N VAL A 38 12.95 2.70 0.34
CA VAL A 38 11.84 3.30 -0.40
C VAL A 38 10.57 2.51 -0.11
N VAL A 39 9.47 3.21 0.16
CA VAL A 39 8.14 2.60 0.29
C VAL A 39 7.24 3.19 -0.77
N LEU A 40 6.55 2.33 -1.51
CA LEU A 40 5.62 2.72 -2.55
C LEU A 40 4.17 2.39 -2.14
N PRO A 41 3.17 3.10 -2.69
CA PRO A 41 1.78 2.93 -2.29
C PRO A 41 1.21 1.56 -2.65
N GLU A 42 0.05 1.24 -2.07
CA GLU A 42 -0.70 0.01 -2.30
C GLU A 42 -0.95 -0.27 -3.79
N THR A 43 -0.76 -1.53 -4.19
CA THR A 43 -1.08 -2.04 -5.53
C THR A 43 -0.51 -1.19 -6.70
N VAL A 44 0.50 -0.34 -6.43
CA VAL A 44 1.08 0.55 -7.43
C VAL A 44 1.75 -0.21 -8.57
N ALA A 45 2.32 -1.39 -8.30
CA ALA A 45 2.92 -2.27 -9.31
C ALA A 45 1.88 -3.14 -10.04
N GLY A 46 0.63 -3.15 -9.58
CA GLY A 46 -0.42 -4.05 -10.03
C GLY A 46 -0.14 -5.50 -9.65
N TYR A 47 -0.48 -6.42 -10.55
CA TYR A 47 -0.26 -7.84 -10.35
C TYR A 47 1.24 -8.18 -10.30
N TRP A 48 1.62 -8.95 -9.27
CA TRP A 48 2.99 -9.38 -9.02
C TRP A 48 3.39 -10.60 -9.87
N TRP A 49 3.33 -10.42 -11.19
CA TRP A 49 3.79 -11.44 -12.14
C TRP A 49 5.31 -11.52 -12.19
N THR A 50 5.83 -12.63 -12.72
CA THR A 50 7.28 -12.83 -12.92
C THR A 50 7.93 -11.68 -13.70
N GLY A 51 7.25 -11.17 -14.74
CA GLY A 51 7.71 -10.02 -15.52
C GLY A 51 7.70 -8.69 -14.75
N THR A 52 6.69 -8.45 -13.91
CA THR A 52 6.64 -7.27 -13.03
C THR A 52 7.77 -7.35 -12.00
N ALA A 53 7.92 -8.49 -11.33
CA ALA A 53 8.96 -8.72 -10.35
C ALA A 53 10.37 -8.54 -10.94
N ALA A 54 10.60 -9.05 -12.15
CA ALA A 54 11.88 -8.88 -12.85
C ALA A 54 12.18 -7.41 -13.19
N GLN A 55 11.18 -6.63 -13.63
CA GLN A 55 11.37 -5.20 -13.92
C GLN A 55 11.84 -4.43 -12.69
N PHE A 56 11.17 -4.61 -11.55
CA PHE A 56 11.57 -3.93 -10.32
C PHE A 56 12.92 -4.43 -9.81
N ARG A 57 13.12 -5.75 -9.72
CA ARG A 57 14.38 -6.34 -9.25
C ARG A 57 15.60 -5.86 -10.05
N ASN A 58 15.47 -5.74 -11.36
CA ASN A 58 16.57 -5.31 -12.23
C ASN A 58 16.82 -3.79 -12.19
N SER A 59 15.97 -3.03 -11.47
CA SER A 59 16.02 -1.57 -11.45
C SER A 59 16.26 -0.98 -10.06
N VAL A 60 16.17 -1.77 -8.99
CA VAL A 60 16.47 -1.29 -7.63
C VAL A 60 17.95 -0.88 -7.56
N PRO A 61 18.27 0.39 -7.23
CA PRO A 61 19.66 0.82 -7.12
C PRO A 61 20.41 0.08 -6.02
N HIS A 62 21.73 -0.06 -6.19
CA HIS A 62 22.55 -0.79 -5.24
C HIS A 62 22.46 -0.25 -3.80
N GLY A 63 22.28 -1.14 -2.83
CA GLY A 63 22.14 -0.78 -1.42
C GLY A 63 20.80 -0.15 -1.03
N GLN A 64 19.79 -0.21 -1.91
CA GLN A 64 18.41 0.18 -1.59
C GLN A 64 17.51 -1.03 -1.34
N LEU A 65 16.57 -0.86 -0.40
CA LEU A 65 15.45 -1.76 -0.18
C LEU A 65 14.15 -1.04 -0.56
N TRP A 66 13.37 -1.64 -1.45
CA TRP A 66 12.07 -1.11 -1.87
C TRP A 66 10.95 -1.99 -1.29
N LEU A 67 9.94 -1.37 -0.69
CA LEU A 67 8.68 -2.01 -0.28
C LEU A 67 7.60 -1.58 -1.27
N ILE A 68 7.14 -2.50 -2.12
CA ILE A 68 6.36 -2.17 -3.31
C ILE A 68 4.95 -2.73 -3.16
N GLY A 69 3.92 -1.88 -3.19
CA GLY A 69 2.54 -2.34 -3.19
C GLY A 69 2.18 -3.10 -4.46
N ALA A 70 1.66 -4.32 -4.30
CA ALA A 70 1.30 -5.22 -5.38
C ALA A 70 0.24 -6.24 -4.98
N SER A 71 -0.45 -6.78 -5.99
CA SER A 71 -1.37 -7.92 -5.83
C SER A 71 -0.61 -9.23 -6.05
N VAL A 72 -0.37 -10.01 -5.00
CA VAL A 72 0.46 -11.23 -5.03
C VAL A 72 -0.41 -12.47 -5.07
N TRP A 73 -0.16 -13.40 -6.00
CA TRP A 73 -0.94 -14.63 -6.11
C TRP A 73 -0.62 -15.66 -5.03
N GLU A 74 -1.65 -16.36 -4.61
CA GLU A 74 -1.57 -17.55 -3.76
C GLU A 74 -1.72 -18.84 -4.56
N THR A 75 -1.31 -19.95 -3.96
CA THR A 75 -1.42 -21.28 -4.57
C THR A 75 -2.85 -21.75 -4.79
N ASP A 76 -3.81 -21.19 -4.04
CA ASP A 76 -5.23 -21.53 -4.13
C ASP A 76 -6.01 -20.66 -5.14
N GLY A 77 -5.33 -19.74 -5.84
CA GLY A 77 -5.93 -18.84 -6.82
C GLY A 77 -6.50 -17.54 -6.23
N ARG A 78 -6.33 -17.30 -4.93
CA ARG A 78 -6.57 -15.98 -4.31
C ARG A 78 -5.34 -15.09 -4.43
N ARG A 79 -5.49 -13.85 -3.95
CA ARG A 79 -4.44 -12.83 -3.96
C ARG A 79 -4.28 -12.18 -2.60
N TRP A 80 -3.05 -11.81 -2.26
CA TRP A 80 -2.78 -10.85 -1.20
C TRP A 80 -2.65 -9.46 -1.78
N ASP A 81 -3.21 -8.48 -1.09
CA ASP A 81 -2.78 -7.09 -1.23
C ASP A 81 -1.64 -6.89 -0.25
N ALA A 82 -0.47 -6.51 -0.75
CA ALA A 82 0.76 -6.60 0.02
C ALA A 82 1.83 -5.60 -0.42
N LEU A 83 2.73 -5.27 0.51
CA LEU A 83 4.02 -4.68 0.19
C LEU A 83 5.05 -5.79 0.00
N VAL A 84 5.63 -5.85 -1.20
CA VAL A 84 6.68 -6.79 -1.57
C VAL A 84 8.05 -6.14 -1.36
N PRO A 85 8.90 -6.68 -0.48
CA PRO A 85 10.28 -6.21 -0.32
C PRO A 85 11.15 -6.62 -1.51
N ILE A 86 11.99 -5.71 -2.02
CA ILE A 86 12.99 -5.97 -3.07
C ILE A 86 14.30 -5.22 -2.81
N SER A 87 15.43 -5.93 -2.92
CA SER A 87 16.79 -5.42 -2.86
C SER A 87 17.62 -5.91 -4.06
N ASP A 88 18.78 -5.27 -4.27
CA ASP A 88 19.74 -5.57 -5.33
C ASP A 88 20.59 -6.83 -5.06
N ASP A 89 20.85 -7.14 -3.78
CA ASP A 89 21.68 -8.26 -3.33
C ASP A 89 20.97 -9.63 -3.37
N GLY A 90 19.75 -9.68 -3.90
CA GLY A 90 18.94 -10.90 -3.96
C GLY A 90 18.28 -11.29 -2.63
N PHE A 91 18.51 -10.54 -1.55
CA PHE A 91 17.93 -10.80 -0.24
C PHE A 91 16.55 -10.16 -0.08
N SER A 92 15.62 -10.64 -0.91
CA SER A 92 14.19 -10.33 -0.81
C SER A 92 13.35 -11.58 -0.58
N SER A 93 13.91 -12.76 -0.85
CA SER A 93 13.29 -14.06 -0.61
C SER A 93 13.15 -14.42 0.88
N HIS A 94 13.84 -13.72 1.78
CA HIS A 94 13.79 -13.94 3.23
C HIS A 94 12.97 -12.89 3.99
N LEU A 95 12.65 -11.76 3.34
CA LEU A 95 11.78 -10.75 3.94
C LEU A 95 10.33 -11.14 3.66
N PRO A 96 9.52 -11.40 4.71
CA PRO A 96 8.14 -11.80 4.52
C PRO A 96 7.33 -10.66 3.92
N LEU A 97 6.35 -11.01 3.09
CA LEU A 97 5.32 -10.07 2.63
C LEU A 97 4.67 -9.39 3.84
N LEU A 98 4.42 -8.10 3.70
CA LEU A 98 3.56 -7.34 4.59
C LEU A 98 2.18 -7.29 3.92
N ARG A 99 1.19 -7.97 4.48
CA ARG A 99 -0.11 -8.17 3.83
C ARG A 99 -1.20 -7.31 4.48
N ALA A 100 -2.24 -7.00 3.73
CA ALA A 100 -3.45 -6.42 4.29
C ALA A 100 -4.08 -7.38 5.31
N ALA A 101 -4.45 -6.86 6.47
CA ALA A 101 -5.11 -7.66 7.50
C ALA A 101 -6.51 -8.06 7.04
N PHE A 102 -7.24 -7.12 6.43
CA PHE A 102 -8.60 -7.31 5.98
C PHE A 102 -8.91 -6.47 4.71
N PRO A 103 -8.98 -7.10 3.52
CA PRO A 103 -9.32 -6.38 2.29
C PRO A 103 -10.76 -5.85 2.31
N VAL A 104 -11.04 -4.86 1.45
CA VAL A 104 -12.38 -4.28 1.30
C VAL A 104 -13.43 -5.39 1.07
N PRO A 105 -14.44 -5.54 1.95
CA PRO A 105 -15.50 -6.52 1.78
C PRO A 105 -16.28 -6.30 0.49
N VAL A 106 -16.81 -7.37 -0.10
CA VAL A 106 -17.67 -7.36 -1.30
C VAL A 106 -16.93 -6.96 -2.58
N SER A 107 -15.89 -6.13 -2.51
CA SER A 107 -15.10 -5.66 -3.65
C SER A 107 -13.83 -6.49 -3.86
N MET A 108 -12.99 -6.58 -2.83
CA MET A 108 -11.73 -7.32 -2.88
C MET A 108 -11.89 -8.69 -2.23
N TRP A 109 -12.47 -8.74 -1.03
CA TRP A 109 -12.70 -9.96 -0.29
C TRP A 109 -14.13 -10.47 -0.50
N HIS A 110 -14.25 -11.70 -1.00
CA HIS A 110 -15.53 -12.37 -1.24
C HIS A 110 -15.62 -13.66 -0.41
N PRO A 111 -16.32 -13.67 0.74
CA PRO A 111 -16.43 -14.87 1.56
C PRO A 111 -17.16 -16.02 0.83
N TRP A 112 -17.97 -15.71 -0.17
CA TRP A 112 -18.74 -16.66 -0.98
C TRP A 112 -18.05 -17.09 -2.28
N GLN A 113 -16.82 -16.64 -2.57
CA GLN A 113 -16.09 -17.02 -3.79
C GLN A 113 -14.69 -17.57 -3.48
N SER A 114 -14.23 -18.48 -4.35
CA SER A 114 -12.86 -18.99 -4.34
C SER A 114 -11.85 -18.03 -4.99
N LYS A 115 -12.33 -16.96 -5.65
CA LYS A 115 -11.50 -15.92 -6.27
C LYS A 115 -11.68 -14.60 -5.54
N GLY A 116 -10.62 -13.80 -5.48
CA GLY A 116 -10.60 -12.51 -4.79
C GLY A 116 -9.30 -12.32 -4.02
N TYR A 117 -9.34 -11.43 -3.05
CA TYR A 117 -8.26 -11.21 -2.09
C TYR A 117 -8.50 -12.01 -0.82
N SER A 118 -7.41 -12.47 -0.20
CA SER A 118 -7.44 -13.14 1.10
C SER A 118 -7.38 -12.14 2.24
N ALA A 119 -8.00 -12.50 3.36
CA ALA A 119 -7.93 -11.77 4.62
C ALA A 119 -6.99 -12.52 5.57
N ALA A 120 -6.00 -11.81 6.12
CA ALA A 120 -5.08 -12.41 7.08
C ALA A 120 -5.74 -12.57 8.44
N TRP A 121 -6.74 -11.73 8.76
CA TRP A 121 -7.44 -11.60 10.05
C TRP A 121 -6.56 -11.19 11.24
N TRP A 122 -5.26 -11.47 11.15
CA TRP A 122 -4.20 -11.01 12.02
C TRP A 122 -2.90 -10.93 11.22
N GLU A 123 -2.40 -9.72 10.96
CA GLU A 123 -1.10 -9.58 10.30
C GLU A 123 0.02 -9.43 11.33
N ARG A 124 1.16 -10.09 11.05
CA ARG A 124 2.33 -9.99 11.92
C ARG A 124 3.24 -8.85 11.48
N SER A 125 3.69 -8.03 12.43
CA SER A 125 4.76 -7.06 12.19
C SER A 125 6.04 -7.80 11.77
N LYS A 126 6.81 -7.20 10.86
CA LYS A 126 8.01 -7.78 10.27
C LYS A 126 9.23 -6.93 10.57
N THR A 127 10.39 -7.55 10.78
CA THR A 127 11.64 -6.79 10.91
C THR A 127 12.12 -6.34 9.54
N VAL A 128 12.19 -5.03 9.32
CA VAL A 128 12.74 -4.41 8.11
C VAL A 128 13.83 -3.44 8.52
N ALA A 129 15.05 -3.65 8.02
CA ALA A 129 16.21 -2.81 8.34
C ALA A 129 16.41 -2.54 9.85
N GLY A 130 16.20 -3.56 10.68
CA GLY A 130 16.37 -3.47 12.15
C GLY A 130 15.22 -2.78 12.89
N LYS A 131 14.08 -2.53 12.23
CA LYS A 131 12.86 -1.98 12.83
C LYS A 131 11.69 -2.95 12.69
N THR A 132 10.84 -3.02 13.70
CA THR A 132 9.57 -3.75 13.64
C THR A 132 8.56 -2.90 12.87
N VAL A 133 8.17 -3.36 11.68
CA VAL A 133 7.30 -2.64 10.75
C VAL A 133 5.95 -3.35 10.63
N PHE A 134 4.87 -2.58 10.70
CA PHE A 134 3.52 -3.06 10.42
C PHE A 134 2.96 -2.34 9.20
N ALA A 135 2.33 -3.08 8.28
CA ALA A 135 1.64 -2.48 7.15
C ALA A 135 0.14 -2.39 7.45
N ASN A 136 -0.42 -1.22 7.23
CA ASN A 136 -1.82 -0.92 7.40
C ASN A 136 -2.35 -0.43 6.04
N ILE A 137 -2.98 -1.34 5.29
CA ILE A 137 -3.23 -1.18 3.85
C ILE A 137 -4.69 -0.75 3.60
N CYS A 138 -4.89 0.45 3.06
CA CYS A 138 -6.17 1.09 2.72
C CYS A 138 -7.29 0.82 3.73
N TYR A 139 -8.16 -0.15 3.47
CA TYR A 139 -9.32 -0.43 4.30
C TYR A 139 -8.98 -0.79 5.75
N ASP A 140 -7.81 -1.42 5.97
CA ASP A 140 -7.27 -1.70 7.30
C ASP A 140 -7.24 -0.44 8.19
N GLN A 141 -7.04 0.73 7.60
CA GLN A 141 -6.89 2.00 8.32
C GLN A 141 -8.20 2.42 8.99
N LEU A 142 -9.34 1.91 8.52
CA LEU A 142 -10.67 2.19 9.08
C LEU A 142 -11.05 1.20 10.19
N LEU A 143 -10.23 0.18 10.45
CA LEU A 143 -10.58 -0.96 11.30
C LEU A 143 -9.84 -0.86 12.64
N PRO A 144 -10.52 -0.55 13.75
CA PRO A 144 -9.86 -0.35 15.04
C PRO A 144 -9.01 -1.54 15.50
N TRP A 145 -9.44 -2.78 15.22
CA TRP A 145 -8.68 -3.95 15.67
C TRP A 145 -7.33 -4.07 14.98
N VAL A 146 -7.20 -3.66 13.71
CA VAL A 146 -5.92 -3.72 12.98
C VAL A 146 -4.91 -2.76 13.60
N TRP A 147 -5.36 -1.60 14.09
CA TRP A 147 -4.51 -0.70 14.88
C TRP A 147 -4.10 -1.32 16.23
N LEU A 148 -5.01 -2.04 16.88
CA LEU A 148 -4.68 -2.77 18.11
C LEU A 148 -3.67 -3.91 17.86
N GLU A 149 -3.71 -4.59 16.71
CA GLU A 149 -2.69 -5.58 16.33
C GLU A 149 -1.29 -4.97 16.30
N ALA A 150 -1.15 -3.79 15.68
CA ALA A 150 0.12 -3.08 15.59
C ALA A 150 0.64 -2.66 16.98
N LEU A 151 -0.27 -2.20 17.84
CA LEU A 151 0.01 -1.80 19.22
C LEU A 151 0.44 -2.98 20.08
N ILE A 152 -0.30 -4.10 20.04
CA ILE A 152 0.01 -5.33 20.79
C ILE A 152 1.38 -5.88 20.39
N GLN A 153 1.75 -5.74 19.12
CA GLN A 153 3.04 -6.20 18.59
C GLN A 153 4.20 -5.22 18.84
N ASN A 154 3.95 -4.10 19.53
CA ASN A 154 4.95 -3.09 19.91
C ASN A 154 5.79 -2.62 18.71
N THR A 155 5.08 -2.22 17.65
CA THR A 155 5.66 -1.87 16.36
C THR A 155 6.41 -0.53 16.42
N ASP A 156 7.59 -0.45 15.80
CA ASP A 156 8.40 0.78 15.75
C ASP A 156 7.87 1.80 14.74
N ILE A 157 7.30 1.33 13.63
CA ILE A 157 6.83 2.15 12.52
C ILE A 157 5.68 1.48 11.78
N ILE A 158 4.66 2.28 11.43
CA ILE A 158 3.51 1.80 10.64
C ILE A 158 3.54 2.43 9.26
N LEU A 159 3.38 1.57 8.25
CA LEU A 159 3.25 1.97 6.85
C LEU A 159 1.76 2.00 6.51
N ALA A 160 1.19 3.19 6.50
CA ALA A 160 -0.19 3.43 6.09
C ALA A 160 -0.21 3.74 4.59
N VAL A 161 -0.45 2.71 3.78
CA VAL A 161 -0.40 2.79 2.31
C VAL A 161 -1.81 2.61 1.74
N SER A 162 -2.19 3.46 0.79
CA SER A 162 -3.53 3.43 0.19
C SER A 162 -3.52 3.55 -1.33
N ASN A 163 -4.53 2.97 -1.97
CA ASN A 163 -4.79 3.10 -3.38
C ASN A 163 -6.08 3.90 -3.64
N VAL A 164 -5.97 5.21 -3.88
CA VAL A 164 -7.10 6.15 -3.77
C VAL A 164 -7.65 6.66 -5.12
N TRP A 165 -7.08 6.22 -6.25
CA TRP A 165 -7.49 6.70 -7.59
C TRP A 165 -9.00 6.55 -7.87
N TRP A 166 -9.60 5.47 -7.36
CA TRP A 166 -11.01 5.12 -7.59
C TRP A 166 -11.98 5.96 -6.74
N ALA A 167 -11.48 6.52 -5.64
CA ALA A 167 -12.25 7.29 -4.67
C ALA A 167 -12.05 8.81 -4.82
N LYS A 168 -11.45 9.24 -5.93
CA LYS A 168 -11.20 10.66 -6.22
C LYS A 168 -12.51 11.45 -6.21
N GLY A 169 -12.51 12.59 -5.51
CA GLY A 169 -13.70 13.44 -5.34
C GLY A 169 -14.70 12.95 -4.28
N THR A 170 -14.38 11.89 -3.54
CA THR A 170 -15.16 11.44 -2.36
C THR A 170 -14.47 11.82 -1.06
N SER A 171 -15.13 11.62 0.08
CA SER A 171 -14.54 11.81 1.41
C SER A 171 -13.65 10.64 1.87
N ILE A 172 -13.63 9.51 1.15
CA ILE A 172 -12.96 8.27 1.58
C ILE A 172 -11.45 8.49 1.82
N PRO A 173 -10.68 9.08 0.87
CA PRO A 173 -9.22 9.22 1.08
C PRO A 173 -8.88 10.10 2.28
N ARG A 174 -9.72 11.10 2.57
CA ARG A 174 -9.55 11.98 3.74
C ARG A 174 -9.86 11.25 5.04
N ILE A 175 -10.95 10.48 5.08
CA ILE A 175 -11.31 9.69 6.27
C ILE A 175 -10.19 8.68 6.59
N GLU A 176 -9.63 8.00 5.60
CA GLU A 176 -8.49 7.09 5.77
C GLU A 176 -7.28 7.82 6.38
N GLN A 177 -6.88 8.96 5.81
CA GLN A 177 -5.76 9.74 6.30
C GLN A 177 -5.99 10.25 7.73
N GLU A 178 -7.13 10.89 8.00
CA GLU A 178 -7.43 11.47 9.32
C GLU A 178 -7.54 10.38 10.39
N THR A 179 -8.11 9.23 10.04
CA THR A 179 -8.18 8.07 10.94
C THR A 179 -6.78 7.56 11.26
N SER A 180 -5.94 7.41 10.25
CA SER A 180 -4.55 6.98 10.42
C SER A 180 -3.77 7.95 11.30
N GLU A 181 -3.81 9.25 11.02
CA GLU A 181 -3.13 10.26 11.84
C GLU A 181 -3.64 10.31 13.29
N ALA A 182 -4.93 10.06 13.53
CA ALA A 182 -5.49 9.97 14.88
C ALA A 182 -4.91 8.77 15.64
N TRP A 183 -4.88 7.58 15.02
CA TRP A 183 -4.29 6.39 15.62
C TRP A 183 -2.78 6.51 15.86
N GLY A 184 -2.03 7.06 14.89
CA GLY A 184 -0.59 7.29 15.07
C GLY A 184 -0.28 8.18 16.27
N ARG A 185 -1.08 9.25 16.46
CA ARG A 185 -1.00 10.11 17.64
C ARG A 185 -1.36 9.37 18.93
N LEU A 186 -2.44 8.58 18.91
CA LEU A 186 -2.91 7.84 20.08
C LEU A 186 -1.89 6.79 20.56
N MET A 187 -1.25 6.08 19.64
CA MET A 187 -0.27 5.03 19.95
C MET A 187 1.15 5.58 20.17
N ALA A 188 1.38 6.86 19.89
CA ALA A 188 2.71 7.46 19.84
C ALA A 188 3.69 6.71 18.90
N THR A 189 3.17 6.13 17.81
CA THR A 189 3.95 5.36 16.85
C THR A 189 4.17 6.16 15.56
N PRO A 190 5.41 6.29 15.06
CA PRO A 190 5.68 6.91 13.77
C PRO A 190 4.88 6.31 12.61
N LEU A 191 4.29 7.17 11.79
CA LEU A 191 3.53 6.80 10.59
C LEU A 191 4.22 7.26 9.31
N VAL A 192 4.13 6.43 8.27
CA VAL A 192 4.44 6.81 6.89
C VAL A 192 3.16 6.67 6.07
N LEU A 193 2.61 7.81 5.64
CA LEU A 193 1.37 7.89 4.85
C LEU A 193 1.71 7.98 3.36
N LEU A 194 1.14 7.09 2.54
CA LEU A 194 1.41 7.03 1.10
C LEU A 194 0.19 6.68 0.26
N SER A 195 0.05 7.35 -0.89
CA SER A 195 -1.06 7.13 -1.81
C SER A 195 -0.66 7.15 -3.29
N THR A 196 -1.45 6.44 -4.12
CA THR A 196 -1.29 6.36 -5.59
C THR A 196 -1.80 7.58 -6.37
N ASP A 197 -2.44 8.53 -5.71
CA ASP A 197 -2.87 9.83 -6.23
C ASP A 197 -3.00 10.85 -5.07
N GLU A 198 -3.06 12.14 -5.40
CA GLU A 198 -3.35 13.21 -4.43
C GLU A 198 -4.72 13.03 -3.77
N ILE A 199 -4.73 13.14 -2.45
CA ILE A 199 -5.94 13.23 -1.63
C ILE A 199 -6.59 14.59 -1.95
N SER A 200 -7.79 14.55 -2.53
CA SER A 200 -8.50 15.77 -2.95
C SER A 200 -8.81 16.68 -1.75
N PRO A 201 -8.78 18.02 -1.90
CA PRO A 201 -9.23 18.94 -0.86
C PRO A 201 -10.70 18.67 -0.52
N PRO A 202 -11.15 19.04 0.70
CA PRO A 202 -12.51 18.73 1.15
C PRO A 202 -13.54 19.29 0.15
N PRO A 203 -14.66 18.58 -0.10
CA PRO A 203 -15.80 19.21 -0.74
C PRO A 203 -16.20 20.44 0.08
N PRO A 204 -16.67 21.53 -0.56
CA PRO A 204 -17.14 22.69 0.19
C PRO A 204 -18.17 22.24 1.24
N PRO A 205 -18.21 22.86 2.43
CA PRO A 205 -19.19 22.54 3.43
C PRO A 205 -20.59 22.57 2.80
N LEU A 206 -21.44 21.60 3.17
CA LEU A 206 -22.83 21.61 2.76
C LEU A 206 -23.39 23.00 3.07
N SER A 207 -23.85 23.71 2.05
CA SER A 207 -24.52 25.00 2.25
C SER A 207 -25.68 24.76 3.21
N PRO A 208 -25.85 25.58 4.27
CA PRO A 208 -27.05 25.52 5.09
C PRO A 208 -28.32 25.71 4.25
N ASP A 209 -28.18 26.32 3.07
CA ASP A 209 -29.22 26.47 2.06
C ASP A 209 -29.16 25.31 1.06
N GLY A 210 -29.58 24.12 1.47
CA GLY A 210 -30.00 23.09 0.52
C GLY A 210 -31.21 23.59 -0.30
N PRO A 211 -31.42 23.14 -1.55
CA PRO A 211 -32.59 23.55 -2.31
C PRO A 211 -33.85 23.17 -1.53
N ALA A 212 -34.68 24.16 -1.23
CA ALA A 212 -36.00 23.96 -0.67
C ALA A 212 -36.74 22.91 -1.52
N ARG A 213 -37.11 21.80 -0.89
CA ARG A 213 -38.08 20.85 -1.44
C ARG A 213 -39.49 21.41 -1.28
#